data_AF-A0A2A4V554-F1
#
_entry.id   AF-A0A2A4V554-F1
#
_cell.length_a   1.000
_cell.length_b   1.000
_cell.length_c   1.000
_cell.angle_alpha   90.00
_cell.angle_beta   90.00
_cell.angle_gamma   90.00
#
_symmetry.space_group_name_H-M   'P 1'
#
loop_
_entity.id
_entity.type
_entity.pdbx_description
1 polymer ?
#
loop_
_entity_poly.entity_id
_entity_poly.type
_entity_poly.pdbx_seq_one_letter_code
_entity_poly.pdbx_strand_id
1 'polypeptide(L)' 'MLSDFLSLENFYGRTGAVCSIEEALERYGESRVRSALSQGYLVKRKICIGPDCGRDLCWLSDAGRHKAM' A
#
# COMPACT_ATOMS: atom_id res chain seq x y z
N MET A 1 -3.71 8.40 -5.16
CA MET A 1 -3.48 7.11 -4.47
C MET A 1 -1.99 6.85 -4.35
N LEU A 2 -1.25 6.54 -5.43
CA LEU A 2 0.20 6.26 -5.29
C LEU A 2 0.96 7.45 -4.69
N SER A 3 0.63 8.67 -5.10
CA SER A 3 1.14 9.91 -4.50
C SER A 3 0.78 10.10 -3.02
N ASP A 4 -0.34 9.53 -2.58
CA ASP A 4 -0.79 9.57 -1.19
C ASP A 4 0.02 8.59 -0.34
N PHE A 5 0.21 7.36 -0.82
CA PHE A 5 1.17 6.42 -0.22
C PHE A 5 2.58 7.00 -0.14
N LEU A 6 3.05 7.68 -1.20
CA LEU A 6 4.38 8.30 -1.20
C LEU A 6 4.46 9.43 -0.17
N SER A 7 3.39 10.22 -0.03
CA SER A 7 3.29 11.26 1.00
C SER A 7 3.38 10.65 2.40
N LEU A 8 2.60 9.59 2.67
CA LEU A 8 2.66 8.85 3.94
C LEU A 8 4.05 8.27 4.20
N GLU A 9 4.71 7.69 3.18
CA GLU A 9 6.09 7.18 3.30
C GLU A 9 7.08 8.28 3.65
N ASN A 10 6.92 9.48 3.09
CA ASN A 10 7.78 10.62 3.39
C ASN A 10 7.56 11.16 4.82
N PHE A 11 6.32 11.14 5.33
CA PHE A 11 6.00 11.64 6.68
C PHE A 11 6.30 10.64 7.79
N TYR A 12 5.92 9.37 7.60
CA TYR A 12 5.97 8.34 8.65
C TYR A 12 7.05 7.27 8.42
N GLY A 13 7.76 7.35 7.30
CA GLY A 13 8.67 6.29 6.85
C GLY A 13 7.94 5.12 6.21
N ARG A 14 8.70 4.22 5.56
CA ARG A 14 8.14 3.10 4.78
C ARG A 14 7.26 2.17 5.60
N THR A 15 7.64 1.86 6.84
CA THR A 15 6.87 0.99 7.72
C THR A 15 5.60 1.66 8.25
N GLY A 16 5.63 2.98 8.47
CA GLY A 16 4.48 3.74 8.94
C GLY A 16 3.44 4.05 7.85
N ALA A 17 3.81 3.89 6.58
CA ALA A 17 2.91 4.13 5.44
C ALA A 17 2.23 2.86 4.91
N VAL A 18 2.50 1.71 5.55
CA VAL A 18 1.82 0.46 5.25
C VAL A 18 0.36 0.59 5.66
N CYS A 19 -0.57 0.13 4.82
CA CYS A 19 -1.98 0.04 5.21
C CYS A 19 -2.54 -1.35 4.93
N SER A 20 -3.65 -1.70 5.57
CA SER A 20 -4.37 -2.90 5.19
C SER A 20 -4.99 -2.76 3.80
N ILE A 21 -5.15 -3.88 3.10
CA ILE A 21 -5.86 -3.90 1.81
C ILE A 21 -7.29 -3.41 1.97
N GLU A 22 -7.95 -3.77 3.07
CA GLU A 22 -9.31 -3.34 3.39
C GLU A 22 -9.41 -1.81 3.48
N GLU A 23 -8.51 -1.17 4.23
CA GLU A 23 -8.44 0.31 4.32
C GLU A 23 -8.12 0.94 2.96
N ALA A 24 -7.21 0.35 2.17
CA ALA A 24 -6.91 0.86 0.84
C ALA A 24 -8.14 0.82 -0.08
N LEU A 25 -8.90 -0.29 -0.04
CA LEU A 25 -10.10 -0.48 -0.85
C LEU A 25 -11.19 0.52 -0.45
N GLU A 26 -11.39 0.73 0.85
CA GLU A 26 -12.34 1.71 1.36
C GLU A 26 -11.95 3.14 0.98
N ARG A 27 -10.67 3.50 1.14
CA ARG A 27 -10.19 4.87 0.93
C ARG A 27 -10.05 5.27 -0.53
N TYR A 28 -9.57 4.36 -1.38
CA TYR A 28 -9.20 4.67 -2.76
C TYR A 28 -10.11 4.02 -3.80
N GLY A 29 -10.95 3.08 -3.40
CA GLY A 29 -11.84 2.33 -4.28
C GLY A 29 -11.16 1.12 -4.92
N GLU A 30 -11.94 0.06 -5.09
CA GLU A 30 -11.47 -1.26 -5.56
C GLU A 30 -10.74 -1.22 -6.90
N SER A 31 -11.29 -0.50 -7.89
CA SER A 31 -10.71 -0.41 -9.23
C SER A 31 -9.26 0.10 -9.21
N ARG A 32 -8.99 1.15 -8.42
CA ARG A 32 -7.65 1.76 -8.35
C ARG A 32 -6.66 0.86 -7.64
N VAL A 33 -7.06 0.24 -6.53
CA VAL A 33 -6.20 -0.66 -5.74
C VAL A 33 -5.86 -1.91 -6.55
N ARG A 34 -6.85 -2.56 -7.17
CA ARG A 34 -6.60 -3.74 -8.02
C ARG A 34 -5.72 -3.42 -9.21
N SER A 35 -5.93 -2.27 -9.86
CA SER A 35 -5.10 -1.82 -10.97
C SER A 35 -3.64 -1.58 -10.54
N ALA A 36 -3.41 -1.00 -9.37
CA ALA A 36 -2.05 -0.77 -8.89
C ALA A 36 -1.35 -2.06 -8.46
N LEU A 37 -2.09 -3.03 -7.89
CA LEU A 37 -1.57 -4.36 -7.59
C LEU A 37 -1.22 -5.13 -8.86
N SER A 38 -2.10 -5.12 -9.87
CA SER A 38 -1.85 -5.84 -11.14
C SER A 38 -0.69 -5.25 -11.94
N GLN A 39 -0.49 -3.93 -11.86
CA GLN A 39 0.65 -3.23 -12.47
C GLN A 39 1.94 -3.33 -11.64
N GLY A 40 1.90 -3.96 -10.47
CA GLY A 40 3.07 -4.12 -9.60
C GLY A 40 3.52 -2.84 -8.89
N TYR A 41 2.68 -1.81 -8.84
CA TYR A 41 2.96 -0.56 -8.12
C TYR A 41 2.72 -0.67 -6.62
N LEU A 42 1.74 -1.50 -6.22
CA LEU A 42 1.57 -1.91 -4.84
C LEU A 42 2.04 -3.35 -4.67
N VAL A 43 2.74 -3.59 -3.57
CA VAL A 43 3.03 -4.94 -3.07
C VAL A 43 2.03 -5.25 -1.97
N LYS A 44 1.54 -6.49 -1.92
CA LYS A 44 0.71 -7.00 -0.83
C LYS A 44 1.41 -8.18 -0.16
N ARG A 45 1.32 -8.26 1.16
CA ARG A 45 1.77 -9.43 1.93
C ARG A 45 0.88 -9.66 3.15
N LYS A 46 0.55 -10.93 3.40
CA LYS A 46 -0.06 -11.36 4.65
C LYS A 46 0.95 -11.27 5.79
N ILE A 47 0.54 -10.63 6.88
CA ILE A 47 1.32 -10.57 8.12
C ILE A 47 0.96 -11.76 9.00
N CYS A 48 1.98 -12.40 9.58
CA CYS A 48 1.82 -13.59 10.42
C CYS A 48 2.19 -13.35 11.89
N ILE A 49 2.58 -12.14 12.26
CA ILE A 49 3.09 -11.81 13.60
C ILE A 49 2.66 -10.38 13.96
N GLY A 50 2.28 -10.16 15.22
CA GLY A 50 1.92 -8.84 15.74
C GLY A 50 0.42 -8.53 15.69
N PRO A 51 0.02 -7.27 16.00
CA PRO A 51 -1.38 -6.89 16.12
C PRO A 51 -2.17 -7.02 14.80
N ASP A 52 -1.49 -6.95 13.67
CA ASP A 52 -2.08 -7.11 12.33
C ASP A 52 -1.96 -8.53 11.77
N CYS A 53 -1.69 -9.52 12.62
CA CYS A 53 -1.62 -10.93 12.20
C CYS A 53 -2.92 -11.35 11.49
N GLY A 54 -2.76 -12.02 10.35
CA GLY A 54 -3.85 -12.47 9.51
C GLY A 54 -4.31 -11.46 8.45
N ARG A 55 -3.92 -10.19 8.57
CA ARG A 55 -4.27 -9.14 7.59
C ARG A 55 -3.33 -9.14 6.39
N ASP A 56 -3.88 -8.75 5.23
CA ASP A 56 -3.08 -8.39 4.06
C ASP A 56 -2.71 -6.92 4.15
N LEU A 57 -1.43 -6.62 4.29
CA LEU A 57 -0.92 -5.26 4.23
C LEU A 57 -0.38 -4.95 2.84
N CYS A 58 -0.45 -3.69 2.44
CA CYS A 58 0.11 -3.19 1.20
C CYS A 58 0.89 -1.89 1.34
N TRP A 59 1.84 -1.70 0.42
CA TRP A 59 2.75 -0.55 0.36
C TRP A 59 3.32 -0.39 -1.05
N LEU A 60 4.03 0.71 -1.31
CA LEU A 60 4.62 0.96 -2.62
C LEU A 60 5.80 0.02 -2.91
N SER A 61 5.81 -0.56 -4.10
CA SER A 61 7.01 -1.13 -4.68
C SER A 61 7.99 -0.03 -5.10
N ASP A 62 9.23 -0.39 -5.46
CA ASP A 62 10.18 0.57 -6.04
C ASP A 62 9.61 1.20 -7.33
N ALA A 63 8.95 0.40 -8.17
CA ALA A 63 8.28 0.88 -9.37
C ALA A 63 7.09 1.82 -9.03
N GLY A 64 6.33 1.49 -7.98
CA GLY A 64 5.24 2.33 -7.48
C GLY A 64 5.72 3.68 -6.97
N ARG A 65 6.86 3.73 -6.27
CA ARG A 65 7.48 4.99 -5.83
C ARG A 65 7.93 5.81 -7.02
N HIS A 66 8.62 5.21 -7.99
CA HIS A 66 9.06 5.93 -9.19
C HIS A 66 7.87 6.48 -9.99
N LYS A 67 6.75 5.75 -10.04
CA LYS A 67 5.51 6.20 -10.70
C LYS A 67 4.78 7.32 -9.94
N ALA A 68 4.99 7.41 -8.62
CA ALA A 68 4.35 8.39 -7.75
C ALA A 68 5.10 9.73 -7.66
N MET A 69 6.38 9.74 -8.01
CA MET A 69 7.21 10.94 -8.21
C MET A 69 6.86 11.62 -9.53
#